data_AF-A0A813HUY7-F1
#
_entry.id   AF-A0A813HUY7-F1
#
_cell.length_a   1.000
_cell.length_b   1.000
_cell.length_c   1.000
_cell.angle_alpha   90.00
_cell.angle_beta   90.00
_cell.angle_gamma   90.00
#
_symmetry.space_group_name_H-M   'P 1'
#
loop_
_entity.id
_entity.type
_entity.pdbx_description
1 polymer ?
#
loop_
_entity_poly.entity_id
_entity_poly.type
_entity_poly.pdbx_seq_one_letter_code
_entity_poly.pdbx_strand_id
1 'polypeptide(L)'
;MLSSPFSESCMSASIEIVDVSPAVFEALLSFLYRGCIDGLSPSTASDILLAADKFCMEGLVAYCIAHILDGNLTSKDCCGLLRMATEQGDFGHSPVWRPLHQGCMDYIRDHLAEVLNEGGGQAFLSLDKASFCAVFTEFILSPATVRDDLVLSVWSVVKQWCEQHMGAGDIESIYKSCPWSKWEFRKGIEISMKLESVSSEWGIGEKWESEEANAGGFAVKLLVHRTSKGYYACNVVARRHYGRHYVFGYWACHIAFQFEIDHPQVEKGLLSPIFSRYCSSRSLGGGGGSHRCFHTFKKAGYVNEGCATVKVTIDPDPLASLCCAAAVLDFTVHAQNVFQVFDQEVLRDILQCDNLAMDHEDDLLDALVKFGGNVEPDDDAAFTKFEEAVATLRLEHVSFPKLVIAVRGSQALQRSPAFSVALDKFRAIKAALHGEGLLRVAVPPQQQEEQAAVQCYRTRRGKEGKESPGQELAHGLPTGVVEALIRSGRNDLLILLRS
;
A
#
# COMPACT_ATOMS: atom_id res chain seq x y z
N MET A 1 24.04 -48.02 5.17
CA MET A 1 25.33 -48.11 4.44
C MET A 1 26.03 -49.44 4.68
N LEU A 2 26.44 -49.77 5.92
CA LEU A 2 27.21 -50.99 6.21
C LEU A 2 26.45 -52.32 6.01
N SER A 3 25.11 -52.29 6.03
CA SER A 3 24.25 -53.47 5.85
C SER A 3 23.46 -53.46 4.53
N SER A 4 23.81 -52.57 3.61
CA SER A 4 23.05 -52.24 2.39
C SER A 4 23.72 -52.86 1.16
N PRO A 5 23.06 -53.06 0.00
CA PRO A 5 23.72 -53.57 -1.22
C PRO A 5 24.73 -52.60 -1.88
N PHE A 6 25.22 -51.59 -1.17
CA PHE A 6 26.16 -50.61 -1.72
C PHE A 6 27.59 -51.14 -1.67
N SER A 7 28.47 -50.65 -2.56
CA SER A 7 29.89 -51.06 -2.65
C SER A 7 30.63 -50.99 -1.31
N GLU A 8 30.23 -50.05 -0.48
CA GLU A 8 30.76 -49.73 0.83
C GLU A 8 30.52 -50.87 1.85
N SER A 9 29.50 -51.71 1.66
CA SER A 9 29.24 -52.84 2.57
C SER A 9 30.04 -54.09 2.24
N CYS A 10 30.43 -54.28 0.97
CA CYS A 10 30.87 -55.58 0.48
C CYS A 10 32.38 -55.75 0.46
N MET A 11 33.17 -54.71 0.20
CA MET A 11 34.62 -54.90 -0.05
C MET A 11 35.54 -53.74 0.38
N SER A 12 35.03 -52.62 0.89
CA SER A 12 35.90 -51.50 1.27
C SER A 12 36.25 -51.53 2.76
N ALA A 13 37.54 -51.58 3.08
CA ALA A 13 38.03 -51.45 4.46
C ALA A 13 37.92 -50.00 4.99
N SER A 14 37.68 -49.03 4.10
CA SER A 14 37.58 -47.61 4.41
C SER A 14 36.45 -46.94 3.64
N ILE A 15 35.78 -45.98 4.26
CA ILE A 15 34.81 -45.10 3.59
C ILE A 15 35.39 -43.69 3.62
N GLU A 16 35.42 -43.05 2.45
CA GLU A 16 35.89 -41.67 2.32
C GLU A 16 34.71 -40.70 2.33
N ILE A 17 34.79 -39.68 3.18
CA ILE A 17 33.80 -38.60 3.29
C ILE A 17 34.53 -37.31 2.92
N VAL A 18 34.21 -36.76 1.74
CA VAL A 18 35.00 -35.67 1.13
C VAL A 18 34.46 -34.28 1.41
N ASP A 19 33.21 -34.16 1.84
CA ASP A 19 32.49 -32.89 1.95
C ASP A 19 32.20 -32.49 3.40
N VAL A 20 32.87 -33.13 4.36
CA VAL A 20 32.81 -32.78 5.79
C VAL A 20 34.23 -32.61 6.30
N SER A 21 34.51 -31.47 6.93
CA SER A 21 35.84 -31.21 7.49
C SER A 21 36.16 -32.20 8.61
N PRO A 22 37.44 -32.55 8.83
CA PRO A 22 37.83 -33.47 9.91
C PRO A 22 37.33 -33.03 11.29
N ALA A 23 37.34 -31.73 11.57
CA ALA A 23 36.87 -31.18 12.85
C ALA A 23 35.36 -31.36 13.05
N VAL A 24 34.56 -31.10 12.01
CA VAL A 24 33.11 -31.34 12.04
C VAL A 24 32.83 -32.82 12.23
N PHE A 25 33.54 -33.69 11.49
CA PHE A 25 33.35 -35.14 11.59
C PHE A 25 33.76 -35.68 12.96
N GLU A 26 34.83 -35.18 13.57
CA GLU A 26 35.21 -35.52 14.95
C GLU A 26 34.12 -35.13 15.94
N ALA A 27 33.47 -33.97 15.77
CA ALA A 27 32.35 -33.56 16.61
C ALA A 27 31.14 -34.48 16.46
N LEU A 28 30.81 -34.93 15.24
CA LEU A 28 29.77 -35.93 14.99
C LEU A 28 30.08 -37.26 15.70
N LEU A 29 31.33 -37.73 15.62
CA LEU A 29 31.77 -38.95 16.31
C LEU A 29 31.71 -38.77 17.82
N SER A 30 32.15 -37.63 18.36
CA SER A 30 32.04 -37.35 19.79
C SER A 30 30.60 -37.43 20.28
N PHE A 31 29.67 -36.84 19.53
CA PHE A 31 28.25 -36.95 19.86
C PHE A 31 27.75 -38.39 19.79
N LEU A 32 28.13 -39.15 18.76
CA LEU A 32 27.71 -40.55 18.61
C LEU A 32 28.17 -41.43 19.78
N TYR A 33 29.40 -41.22 20.25
CA TYR A 33 29.98 -42.06 21.31
C TYR A 33 29.67 -41.56 22.73
N ARG A 34 29.51 -40.24 22.93
CA ARG A 34 29.37 -39.62 24.27
C ARG A 34 27.98 -39.06 24.53
N GLY A 35 27.18 -38.82 23.49
CA GLY A 35 25.91 -38.09 23.58
C GLY A 35 26.06 -36.58 23.74
N CYS A 36 27.27 -36.03 23.67
CA CYS A 36 27.54 -34.59 23.79
C CYS A 36 28.70 -34.13 22.90
N ILE A 37 28.73 -32.84 22.60
CA ILE A 37 29.84 -32.16 21.92
C ILE A 37 30.41 -31.11 22.88
N ASP A 38 31.69 -31.22 23.17
CA ASP A 38 32.41 -30.26 23.99
C ASP A 38 32.83 -29.06 23.12
N GLY A 39 32.56 -27.84 23.58
CA GLY A 39 33.07 -26.63 22.93
C GLY A 39 32.46 -26.29 21.58
N LEU A 40 31.15 -26.51 21.40
CA LEU A 40 30.43 -26.06 20.21
C LEU A 40 30.58 -24.54 20.09
N SER A 41 31.35 -24.08 19.09
CA SER A 41 31.51 -22.65 18.84
C SER A 41 30.40 -22.16 17.91
N PRO A 42 29.94 -20.90 18.03
CA PRO A 42 28.94 -20.35 17.11
C PRO A 42 29.34 -20.50 15.63
N SER A 43 30.64 -20.36 15.34
CA SER A 43 31.19 -20.48 13.98
C SER A 43 31.22 -21.91 13.41
N THR A 44 31.15 -22.94 14.25
CA THR A 44 31.19 -24.36 13.82
C THR A 44 29.82 -25.03 13.95
N ALA A 45 28.91 -24.43 14.72
CA ALA A 45 27.57 -24.96 14.97
C ALA A 45 26.76 -25.15 13.68
N SER A 46 26.86 -24.22 12.72
CA SER A 46 26.19 -24.33 11.41
C SER A 46 26.70 -25.52 10.59
N ASP A 47 28.02 -25.73 10.56
CA ASP A 47 28.64 -26.81 9.79
C ASP A 47 28.32 -28.18 10.39
N ILE A 48 28.35 -28.27 11.73
CA ILE A 48 27.95 -29.48 12.46
C ILE A 48 26.47 -29.76 12.27
N LEU A 49 25.62 -28.73 12.29
CA LEU A 49 24.19 -28.85 12.04
C LEU A 49 23.91 -29.44 10.64
N LEU A 50 24.53 -28.90 9.58
CA LEU A 50 24.37 -29.42 8.21
C LEU A 50 24.89 -30.85 8.08
N ALA A 51 26.05 -31.15 8.66
CA ALA A 51 26.61 -32.49 8.61
C ALA A 51 25.74 -33.49 9.40
N ALA A 52 25.22 -33.09 10.56
CA ALA A 52 24.31 -33.91 11.36
C ALA A 52 23.02 -34.25 10.61
N ASP A 53 22.41 -33.27 9.92
CA ASP A 53 21.23 -33.49 9.09
C ASP A 53 21.54 -34.44 7.92
N LYS A 54 22.68 -34.23 7.24
CA LYS A 54 23.18 -35.12 6.18
C LYS A 54 23.33 -36.58 6.62
N PHE A 55 23.77 -36.82 7.85
CA PHE A 55 23.91 -38.17 8.43
C PHE A 55 22.66 -38.65 9.19
N CYS A 56 21.53 -37.94 9.07
CA CYS A 56 20.27 -38.25 9.73
C CYS A 56 20.39 -38.36 11.27
N MET A 57 21.22 -37.52 11.88
CA MET A 57 21.44 -37.47 13.33
C MET A 57 20.49 -36.47 14.00
N GLU A 58 19.19 -36.74 13.97
CA GLU A 58 18.13 -35.81 14.43
C GLU A 58 18.36 -35.25 15.84
N GLY A 59 18.84 -36.07 16.77
CA GLY A 59 19.16 -35.63 18.14
C GLY A 59 20.27 -34.57 18.20
N LEU A 60 21.25 -34.67 17.30
CA LEU A 60 22.31 -33.67 17.19
C LEU A 60 21.83 -32.41 16.46
N VAL A 61 20.99 -32.56 15.43
CA VAL A 61 20.34 -31.41 14.75
C VAL A 61 19.56 -30.59 15.79
N ALA A 62 18.71 -31.23 16.59
CA ALA A 62 17.95 -30.56 17.64
C ALA A 62 18.86 -29.90 18.70
N TYR A 63 19.94 -30.56 19.10
CA TYR A 63 20.92 -30.01 20.04
C TYR A 63 21.61 -28.75 19.48
N CYS A 64 22.08 -28.79 18.24
CA CYS A 64 22.70 -27.64 17.58
C CYS A 64 21.72 -26.47 17.44
N ILE A 65 20.47 -26.73 17.04
CA ILE A 65 19.44 -25.69 16.93
C ILE A 65 19.17 -25.05 18.29
N ALA A 66 18.99 -25.85 19.35
CA ALA A 66 18.79 -25.31 20.70
C ALA A 66 19.97 -24.45 21.15
N HIS A 67 21.21 -24.89 20.89
CA HIS A 67 22.41 -24.14 21.22
C HIS A 67 22.52 -22.81 20.45
N ILE A 68 22.18 -22.80 19.16
CA ILE A 68 22.17 -21.58 18.34
C ILE A 68 21.14 -20.58 18.88
N LEU A 69 19.95 -21.05 19.24
CA LEU A 69 18.86 -20.20 19.72
C LEU A 69 19.05 -19.73 21.17
N ASP A 70 19.87 -20.40 21.98
CA ASP A 70 20.20 -20.02 23.37
C ASP A 70 21.24 -18.90 23.44
N GLY A 71 20.99 -17.80 22.73
CA GLY A 71 21.80 -16.57 22.77
C GLY A 71 23.03 -16.52 21.85
N ASN A 72 23.22 -17.53 20.99
CA ASN A 72 24.33 -17.54 20.02
C ASN A 72 23.91 -17.05 18.61
N LEU A 73 22.65 -16.68 18.43
CA LEU A 73 22.16 -16.09 17.20
C LEU A 73 22.60 -14.62 17.10
N THR A 74 23.28 -14.28 16.01
CA THR A 74 23.81 -12.92 15.78
C THR A 74 23.19 -12.31 14.52
N SER A 75 23.23 -10.98 14.42
CA SER A 75 22.82 -10.24 13.20
C SER A 75 23.62 -10.61 11.95
N LYS A 76 24.85 -11.12 12.10
CA LYS A 76 25.70 -11.58 11.00
C LYS A 76 25.24 -12.93 10.45
N ASP A 77 24.85 -13.83 11.33
CA ASP A 77 24.61 -15.23 10.98
C ASP A 77 23.13 -15.53 10.72
N CYS A 78 22.20 -14.70 11.23
CA CYS A 78 20.77 -14.99 11.21
C CYS A 78 20.20 -15.21 9.80
N CYS A 79 20.60 -14.42 8.80
CA CYS A 79 20.10 -14.61 7.43
C CYS A 79 20.68 -15.88 6.79
N GLY A 80 21.94 -16.21 7.06
CA GLY A 80 22.57 -17.45 6.59
C GLY A 80 21.88 -18.68 7.18
N LEU A 81 21.60 -18.65 8.49
CA LEU A 81 20.89 -19.71 9.21
C LEU A 81 19.42 -19.81 8.79
N LEU A 82 18.73 -18.69 8.53
CA LEU A 82 17.38 -18.68 7.99
C LEU A 82 17.34 -19.37 6.63
N ARG A 83 18.26 -19.01 5.73
CA ARG A 83 18.37 -19.66 4.41
C ARG A 83 18.62 -21.15 4.54
N MET A 84 19.56 -21.56 5.41
CA MET A 84 19.83 -22.97 5.68
C MET A 84 18.56 -23.69 6.17
N ALA A 85 17.83 -23.09 7.10
CA ALA A 85 16.60 -23.67 7.62
C ALA A 85 15.50 -23.78 6.55
N THR A 86 15.42 -22.83 5.61
CA THR A 86 14.49 -22.90 4.48
C THR A 86 14.90 -23.97 3.46
N GLU A 87 16.19 -24.06 3.12
CA GLU A 87 16.72 -25.02 2.15
C GLU A 87 16.58 -26.48 2.63
N GLN A 88 16.85 -26.74 3.91
CA GLN A 88 16.74 -28.09 4.49
C GLN A 88 15.32 -28.41 4.98
N GLY A 89 14.57 -27.38 5.34
CA GLY A 89 13.29 -27.49 6.02
C GLY A 89 12.08 -27.36 5.13
N ASP A 90 12.20 -27.54 3.80
CA ASP A 90 11.09 -27.52 2.83
C ASP A 90 9.83 -28.03 3.52
N PHE A 91 8.81 -27.18 3.70
CA PHE A 91 7.91 -27.13 4.87
C PHE A 91 7.19 -28.46 5.23
N GLY A 92 7.28 -29.48 4.37
CA GLY A 92 6.80 -30.85 4.61
C GLY A 92 7.83 -31.92 4.97
N HIS A 93 9.15 -31.71 4.83
CA HIS A 93 10.14 -32.80 4.86
C HIS A 93 10.89 -32.98 6.18
N SER A 94 11.21 -31.92 6.92
CA SER A 94 11.91 -32.06 8.21
C SER A 94 11.40 -31.06 9.26
N PRO A 95 10.54 -31.50 10.20
CA PRO A 95 10.00 -30.61 11.25
C PRO A 95 11.07 -30.14 12.24
N VAL A 96 12.25 -30.77 12.24
CA VAL A 96 13.37 -30.47 13.16
C VAL A 96 13.97 -29.08 12.89
N TRP A 97 13.91 -28.58 11.65
CA TRP A 97 14.42 -27.26 11.27
C TRP A 97 13.49 -26.09 11.59
N ARG A 98 12.21 -26.37 11.88
CA ARG A 98 11.18 -25.34 12.14
C ARG A 98 11.53 -24.40 13.30
N PRO A 99 12.06 -24.86 14.45
CA PRO A 99 12.45 -23.97 15.53
C PRO A 99 13.57 -23.00 15.12
N LEU A 100 14.54 -23.44 14.32
CA LEU A 100 15.61 -22.56 13.83
C LEU A 100 15.05 -21.49 12.89
N HIS A 101 14.23 -21.89 11.92
CA HIS A 101 13.56 -20.93 11.02
C HIS A 101 12.77 -19.90 11.82
N GLN A 102 11.91 -20.35 12.75
CA GLN A 102 11.09 -19.46 13.56
C GLN A 102 11.95 -18.52 14.43
N GLY A 103 12.99 -19.06 15.10
CA GLY A 103 13.89 -18.26 15.91
C GLY A 103 14.68 -17.22 15.10
N CYS A 104 15.09 -17.54 13.86
CA CYS A 104 15.72 -16.56 12.97
C CYS A 104 14.75 -15.46 12.55
N MET A 105 13.50 -15.82 12.21
CA MET A 105 12.46 -14.85 11.87
C MET A 105 12.13 -13.92 13.05
N ASP A 106 12.01 -14.47 14.26
CA ASP A 106 11.75 -13.71 15.47
C ASP A 106 12.93 -12.77 15.80
N TYR A 107 14.17 -13.26 15.70
CA TYR A 107 15.35 -12.43 15.89
C TYR A 107 15.42 -11.27 14.89
N ILE A 108 15.20 -11.55 13.60
CA ILE A 108 15.20 -10.50 12.56
C ILE A 108 14.08 -9.50 12.81
N ARG A 109 12.89 -9.94 13.24
CA ARG A 109 11.79 -9.05 13.60
C ARG A 109 12.18 -8.09 14.73
N ASP A 110 12.82 -8.62 15.77
CA ASP A 110 13.16 -7.85 16.97
C ASP A 110 14.42 -6.98 16.79
N HIS A 111 15.33 -7.36 15.88
CA HIS A 111 16.63 -6.72 15.66
C HIS A 111 16.82 -6.21 14.22
N LEU A 112 15.75 -5.94 13.48
CA LEU A 112 15.82 -5.64 12.05
C LEU A 112 16.79 -4.48 11.71
N ALA A 113 16.77 -3.42 12.51
CA ALA A 113 17.67 -2.28 12.32
C ALA A 113 19.15 -2.69 12.47
N GLU A 114 19.48 -3.59 13.40
CA GLU A 114 20.82 -4.13 13.55
C GLU A 114 21.22 -4.97 12.34
N VAL A 115 20.34 -5.89 11.90
CA VAL A 115 20.59 -6.78 10.76
C VAL A 115 20.76 -5.99 9.44
N LEU A 116 19.99 -4.92 9.24
CA LEU A 116 20.12 -4.05 8.07
C LEU A 116 21.39 -3.19 8.11
N ASN A 117 21.82 -2.76 9.29
CA ASN A 117 23.05 -1.97 9.43
C ASN A 117 24.30 -2.85 9.32
N GLU A 118 24.22 -4.10 9.76
CA GLU A 118 25.32 -5.06 9.68
C GLU A 118 25.67 -5.34 8.21
N GLY A 119 26.87 -4.93 7.80
CA GLY A 119 27.32 -5.03 6.42
C GLY A 119 26.46 -4.27 5.41
N GLY A 120 25.61 -3.31 5.83
CA GLY A 120 24.69 -2.60 4.93
C GLY A 120 23.61 -3.48 4.32
N GLY A 121 23.17 -4.52 5.03
CA GLY A 121 22.07 -5.39 4.59
C GLY A 121 22.49 -6.45 3.57
N GLN A 122 23.79 -6.62 3.33
CA GLN A 122 24.34 -7.65 2.43
C GLN A 122 23.90 -9.07 2.82
N ALA A 123 23.65 -9.31 4.11
CA ALA A 123 23.12 -10.59 4.59
C ALA A 123 21.76 -10.95 3.94
N PHE A 124 20.87 -9.97 3.72
CA PHE A 124 19.59 -10.17 3.04
C PHE A 124 19.75 -10.53 1.56
N LEU A 125 20.82 -10.07 0.92
CA LEU A 125 21.11 -10.39 -0.48
C LEU A 125 21.45 -11.86 -0.70
N SER A 126 21.72 -12.61 0.37
CA SER A 126 21.94 -14.06 0.28
C SER A 126 20.65 -14.88 0.38
N LEU A 127 19.54 -14.28 0.83
CA LEU A 127 18.28 -15.00 1.03
C LEU A 127 17.66 -15.40 -0.31
N ASP A 128 17.09 -16.59 -0.35
CA ASP A 128 16.21 -17.01 -1.43
C ASP A 128 14.92 -16.17 -1.43
N LYS A 129 14.19 -16.23 -2.55
CA LYS A 129 12.96 -15.47 -2.74
C LYS A 129 11.96 -15.70 -1.60
N ALA A 130 11.69 -16.94 -1.18
CA ALA A 130 10.66 -17.22 -0.18
C ALA A 130 11.05 -16.68 1.20
N SER A 131 12.29 -16.89 1.62
CA SER A 131 12.81 -16.35 2.90
C SER A 131 12.81 -14.82 2.90
N PHE A 132 13.26 -14.21 1.78
CA PHE A 132 13.25 -12.76 1.62
C PHE A 132 11.82 -12.20 1.79
N CYS A 133 10.86 -12.76 1.06
CA CYS A 133 9.44 -12.37 1.17
C CYS A 133 8.91 -12.51 2.59
N ALA A 134 9.19 -13.64 3.24
CA ALA A 134 8.72 -13.92 4.59
C ALA A 134 9.19 -12.84 5.56
N VAL A 135 10.48 -12.47 5.51
CA VAL A 135 11.03 -11.43 6.39
C VAL A 135 10.32 -10.09 6.18
N PHE A 136 10.15 -9.65 4.94
CA PHE A 136 9.49 -8.36 4.68
C PHE A 136 8.00 -8.41 4.98
N THR A 137 7.34 -9.56 4.83
CA THR A 137 5.95 -9.76 5.26
C THR A 137 5.81 -9.52 6.75
N GLU A 138 6.67 -10.15 7.55
CA GLU A 138 6.67 -9.99 9.01
C GLU A 138 7.00 -8.54 9.42
N PHE A 139 7.92 -7.90 8.71
CA PHE A 139 8.25 -6.48 8.93
C PHE A 139 7.04 -5.56 8.69
N ILE A 140 6.38 -5.71 7.55
CA ILE A 140 5.22 -4.88 7.17
C ILE A 140 4.03 -5.16 8.10
N LEU A 141 3.88 -6.40 8.57
CA LEU A 141 2.88 -6.82 9.57
C LEU A 141 3.21 -6.39 11.00
N SER A 142 4.39 -5.85 11.27
CA SER A 142 4.78 -5.38 12.61
C SER A 142 4.73 -3.84 12.69
N PRO A 143 3.54 -3.24 12.89
CA PRO A 143 3.37 -1.79 12.89
C PRO A 143 4.06 -1.07 14.05
N ALA A 144 4.46 -1.78 15.11
CA ALA A 144 5.12 -1.20 16.28
C ALA A 144 6.59 -0.81 16.02
N THR A 145 7.22 -1.38 15.00
CA THR A 145 8.67 -1.32 14.78
C THR A 145 9.10 -0.42 13.64
N VAL A 146 8.16 0.11 12.83
CA VAL A 146 8.58 0.80 11.61
C VAL A 146 8.78 2.29 11.82
N ARG A 147 10.05 2.70 11.83
CA ARG A 147 10.48 4.10 11.75
C ARG A 147 10.77 4.47 10.29
N ASP A 148 10.57 5.74 9.90
CA ASP A 148 10.76 6.21 8.51
C ASP A 148 12.18 5.95 7.98
N ASP A 149 13.20 6.09 8.83
CA ASP A 149 14.59 5.81 8.47
C ASP A 149 14.82 4.33 8.14
N LEU A 150 14.15 3.44 8.87
CA LEU A 150 14.21 2.01 8.64
C LEU A 150 13.56 1.62 7.30
N VAL A 151 12.50 2.30 6.88
CA VAL A 151 11.84 2.06 5.58
C VAL A 151 12.78 2.29 4.43
N LEU A 152 13.55 3.38 4.48
CA LEU A 152 14.54 3.71 3.44
C LEU A 152 15.67 2.69 3.41
N SER A 153 16.17 2.25 4.57
CA SER A 153 17.16 1.18 4.66
C SER A 153 16.64 -0.12 4.08
N VAL A 154 15.44 -0.54 4.47
CA VAL A 154 14.73 -1.71 3.94
C VAL A 154 14.58 -1.60 2.42
N TRP A 155 14.09 -0.47 1.92
CA TRP A 155 13.92 -0.24 0.49
C TRP A 155 15.24 -0.36 -0.28
N SER A 156 16.34 0.18 0.28
CA SER A 156 17.65 0.07 -0.36
C SER A 156 18.09 -1.39 -0.53
N VAL A 157 17.82 -2.24 0.46
CA VAL A 157 18.14 -3.67 0.43
C VAL A 157 17.23 -4.41 -0.55
N VAL A 158 15.94 -4.08 -0.58
CA VAL A 158 14.99 -4.64 -1.55
C VAL A 158 15.39 -4.32 -2.98
N LYS A 159 15.76 -3.06 -3.23
CA LYS A 159 16.27 -2.64 -4.53
C LYS A 159 17.49 -3.47 -4.95
N GLN A 160 18.50 -3.57 -4.10
CA GLN A 160 19.71 -4.36 -4.37
C GLN A 160 19.39 -5.85 -4.58
N TRP A 161 18.49 -6.42 -3.78
CA TRP A 161 18.09 -7.82 -3.91
C TRP A 161 17.40 -8.08 -5.25
N CYS A 162 16.48 -7.20 -5.66
CA CYS A 162 15.81 -7.28 -6.95
C CYS A 162 16.77 -7.07 -8.12
N GLU A 163 17.75 -6.17 -8.00
CA GLU A 163 18.82 -6.00 -8.99
C GLU A 163 19.57 -7.32 -9.21
N GLN A 164 19.97 -7.97 -8.11
CA GLN A 164 20.76 -9.19 -8.15
C GLN A 164 19.97 -10.41 -8.65
N HIS A 165 18.73 -10.60 -8.19
CA HIS A 165 17.95 -11.83 -8.45
C HIS A 165 16.98 -11.72 -9.62
N MET A 166 16.53 -10.51 -9.94
CA MET A 166 15.53 -10.25 -10.98
C MET A 166 16.07 -9.44 -12.14
N GLY A 167 17.28 -8.85 -12.02
CA GLY A 167 17.81 -7.91 -13.01
C GLY A 167 17.03 -6.59 -13.07
N ALA A 168 16.26 -6.27 -12.03
CA ALA A 168 15.37 -5.12 -11.97
C ALA A 168 15.86 -4.14 -10.90
N GLY A 169 16.35 -2.96 -11.32
CA GLY A 169 16.99 -2.01 -10.41
C GLY A 169 16.24 -0.76 -10.05
N ASP A 170 15.31 -0.33 -10.88
CA ASP A 170 14.44 0.79 -10.54
C ASP A 170 13.07 0.28 -10.06
N ILE A 171 12.33 1.16 -9.37
CA ILE A 171 11.00 0.86 -8.83
C ILE A 171 10.06 0.32 -9.94
N GLU A 172 10.19 0.83 -11.17
CA GLU A 172 9.36 0.42 -12.31
C GLU A 172 9.64 -1.00 -12.73
N SER A 173 10.92 -1.31 -12.92
CA SER A 173 11.38 -2.65 -13.28
C SER A 173 10.98 -3.64 -12.20
N ILE A 174 11.09 -3.29 -10.91
CA ILE A 174 10.69 -4.15 -9.79
C ILE A 174 9.17 -4.38 -9.82
N TYR A 175 8.39 -3.30 -9.93
CA TYR A 175 6.93 -3.36 -9.97
C TYR A 175 6.42 -4.16 -11.18
N LYS A 176 7.02 -3.99 -12.36
CA LYS A 176 6.62 -4.71 -13.58
C LYS A 176 7.12 -6.15 -13.63
N SER A 177 8.29 -6.43 -13.06
CA SER A 177 8.92 -7.75 -13.10
C SER A 177 8.40 -8.70 -12.03
N CYS A 178 7.63 -8.21 -11.06
CA CYS A 178 6.96 -9.06 -10.09
C CYS A 178 5.67 -9.62 -10.70
N PRO A 179 5.61 -10.92 -11.05
CA PRO A 179 4.34 -11.53 -11.41
C PRO A 179 3.51 -11.66 -10.14
N TRP A 180 2.76 -10.61 -9.80
CA TRP A 180 1.94 -10.50 -8.58
C TRP A 180 1.03 -11.71 -8.34
N SER A 181 0.65 -12.43 -9.41
CA SER A 181 -0.17 -13.64 -9.34
C SER A 181 0.57 -14.95 -9.03
N LYS A 182 1.91 -14.96 -9.00
CA LYS A 182 2.74 -16.17 -8.87
C LYS A 182 3.51 -16.29 -7.55
N TRP A 183 3.28 -15.38 -6.60
CA TRP A 183 3.94 -15.46 -5.31
C TRP A 183 3.07 -16.36 -4.43
N GLU A 184 3.66 -17.42 -3.87
CA GLU A 184 2.97 -18.25 -2.88
C GLU A 184 2.84 -17.42 -1.61
N PHE A 185 1.69 -16.78 -1.46
CA PHE A 185 1.41 -15.96 -0.30
C PHE A 185 1.33 -16.89 0.93
N ARG A 186 1.98 -16.49 2.03
CA ARG A 186 1.60 -17.06 3.33
C ARG A 186 0.11 -16.80 3.49
N LYS A 187 -0.62 -17.86 3.85
CA LYS A 187 -2.05 -17.78 4.14
C LYS A 187 -2.27 -16.58 5.04
N GLY A 188 -2.93 -15.58 4.48
CA GLY A 188 -3.18 -14.31 5.10
C GLY A 188 -4.08 -14.46 6.31
N ILE A 189 -4.47 -13.32 6.88
CA ILE A 189 -5.26 -13.34 8.10
C ILE A 189 -6.62 -13.95 7.76
N GLU A 190 -6.90 -15.12 8.34
CA GLU A 190 -8.16 -15.82 8.17
C GLU A 190 -9.13 -15.33 9.24
N ILE A 191 -10.08 -14.50 8.82
CA ILE A 191 -11.17 -14.02 9.67
C ILE A 191 -12.36 -14.93 9.44
N SER A 192 -12.68 -15.75 10.44
CA SER A 192 -13.89 -16.58 10.44
C SER A 192 -15.01 -15.84 11.16
N MET A 193 -16.08 -15.51 10.43
CA MET A 193 -17.26 -14.87 11.01
C MET A 193 -18.46 -15.79 10.88
N LYS A 194 -19.18 -15.98 11.99
CA LYS A 194 -20.38 -16.81 12.03
C LYS A 194 -21.61 -15.94 11.81
N LEU A 195 -22.34 -16.20 10.74
CA LEU A 195 -23.67 -15.65 10.49
C LEU A 195 -24.68 -16.50 11.24
N GLU A 196 -25.15 -15.99 12.37
CA GLU A 196 -26.28 -16.55 13.10
C GLU A 196 -27.56 -15.77 12.76
N SER A 197 -28.70 -16.46 12.71
CA SER A 197 -30.02 -15.84 12.59
C SER A 197 -30.31 -15.07 11.28
N VAL A 198 -29.77 -15.53 10.14
CA VAL A 198 -30.23 -15.05 8.83
C VAL A 198 -31.62 -15.65 8.55
N SER A 199 -32.65 -14.94 8.97
CA SER A 199 -34.05 -15.35 8.77
C SER A 199 -34.51 -15.02 7.36
N SER A 200 -35.36 -15.89 6.78
CA SER A 200 -36.06 -15.61 5.52
C SER A 200 -37.03 -14.41 5.61
N GLU A 201 -37.29 -13.93 6.83
CA GLU A 201 -38.12 -12.77 7.13
C GLU A 201 -37.44 -11.43 6.89
N TRP A 202 -36.14 -11.39 6.57
CA TRP A 202 -35.46 -10.11 6.34
C TRP A 202 -36.15 -9.32 5.22
N GLY A 203 -36.55 -8.09 5.52
CA GLY A 203 -37.11 -7.17 4.54
C GLY A 203 -36.12 -6.89 3.39
N ILE A 204 -36.65 -6.58 2.20
CA ILE A 204 -35.81 -6.05 1.12
C ILE A 204 -35.15 -4.76 1.63
N GLY A 205 -33.81 -4.72 1.60
CA GLY A 205 -33.03 -3.59 2.09
C GLY A 205 -32.59 -3.67 3.55
N GLU A 206 -33.06 -4.66 4.33
CA GLU A 206 -32.48 -4.93 5.64
C GLU A 206 -31.03 -5.40 5.51
N LYS A 207 -30.20 -4.92 6.43
CA LYS A 207 -28.77 -5.18 6.48
C LYS A 207 -28.44 -5.79 7.84
N TRP A 208 -27.61 -6.80 7.80
CA TRP A 208 -26.88 -7.30 8.96
C TRP A 208 -25.41 -6.94 8.81
N GLU A 209 -24.84 -6.53 9.92
CA GLU A 209 -23.42 -6.22 10.02
C GLU A 209 -22.81 -7.17 11.04
N SER A 210 -21.68 -7.79 10.69
CA SER A 210 -20.89 -8.54 11.66
C SER A 210 -20.25 -7.59 12.67
N GLU A 211 -19.75 -8.18 13.76
CA GLU A 211 -18.75 -7.51 14.56
C GLU A 211 -17.51 -7.14 13.73
N GLU A 212 -16.82 -6.09 14.15
CA GLU A 212 -15.57 -5.65 13.53
C GLU A 212 -14.45 -6.60 13.92
N ALA A 213 -13.83 -7.26 12.96
CA ALA A 213 -12.65 -8.07 13.19
C ALA A 213 -11.40 -7.27 12.83
N ASN A 214 -10.47 -7.12 13.77
CA ASN A 214 -9.21 -6.44 13.55
C ASN A 214 -8.11 -7.44 13.17
N ALA A 215 -7.47 -7.20 12.02
CA ALA A 215 -6.52 -8.10 11.42
C ALA A 215 -5.53 -7.31 10.54
N GLY A 216 -4.25 -7.30 10.88
CA GLY A 216 -3.19 -6.75 10.01
C GLY A 216 -3.37 -5.25 9.73
N GLY A 217 -3.85 -4.49 10.71
CA GLY A 217 -4.16 -3.06 10.56
C GLY A 217 -5.52 -2.76 9.90
N PHE A 218 -6.28 -3.79 9.51
CA PHE A 218 -7.63 -3.66 8.96
C PHE A 218 -8.70 -3.98 10.00
N ALA A 219 -9.73 -3.17 10.03
CA ALA A 219 -11.01 -3.43 10.68
C ALA A 219 -11.98 -3.97 9.62
N VAL A 220 -12.28 -5.27 9.64
CA VAL A 220 -13.11 -5.92 8.63
C VAL A 220 -14.50 -6.19 9.18
N LYS A 221 -15.52 -5.77 8.45
CA LYS A 221 -16.93 -6.07 8.70
C LYS A 221 -17.54 -6.77 7.51
N LEU A 222 -18.37 -7.77 7.77
CA LEU A 222 -19.27 -8.35 6.79
C LEU A 222 -20.62 -7.68 6.85
N LEU A 223 -21.12 -7.29 5.70
CA LEU A 223 -22.37 -6.60 5.50
C LEU A 223 -23.25 -7.46 4.59
N VAL A 224 -24.18 -8.20 5.19
CA VAL A 224 -25.11 -9.04 4.45
C VAL A 224 -26.43 -8.29 4.30
N HIS A 225 -26.94 -8.17 3.09
CA HIS A 225 -28.22 -7.51 2.85
C HIS A 225 -29.06 -8.24 1.82
N ARG A 226 -30.39 -8.18 1.97
CA ARG A 226 -31.32 -8.78 1.01
C ARG A 226 -31.59 -7.81 -0.14
N THR A 227 -31.18 -8.21 -1.34
CA THR A 227 -31.40 -7.45 -2.58
C THR A 227 -32.87 -7.46 -2.99
N SER A 228 -33.28 -6.50 -3.82
CA SER A 228 -34.65 -6.41 -4.37
C SER A 228 -35.06 -7.61 -5.22
N LYS A 229 -34.10 -8.41 -5.67
CA LYS A 229 -34.33 -9.66 -6.42
C LYS A 229 -34.49 -10.89 -5.51
N GLY A 230 -34.50 -10.70 -4.19
CA GLY A 230 -34.68 -11.76 -3.20
C GLY A 230 -33.39 -12.53 -2.85
N TYR A 231 -32.24 -12.12 -3.38
CA TYR A 231 -30.94 -12.73 -3.06
C TYR A 231 -30.25 -12.01 -1.91
N TYR A 232 -29.48 -12.73 -1.11
CA TYR A 232 -28.54 -12.11 -0.19
C TYR A 232 -27.29 -11.66 -0.95
N ALA A 233 -26.77 -10.51 -0.57
CA ALA A 233 -25.50 -9.97 -1.03
C ALA A 233 -24.61 -9.74 0.17
N CYS A 234 -23.39 -10.31 0.12
CA CYS A 234 -22.37 -10.11 1.15
C CYS A 234 -21.36 -9.08 0.64
N ASN A 235 -21.23 -7.99 1.38
CA ASN A 235 -20.23 -6.96 1.18
C ASN A 235 -19.19 -7.09 2.28
N VAL A 236 -17.92 -6.97 1.93
CA VAL A 236 -16.85 -6.87 2.94
C VAL A 236 -16.42 -5.43 3.00
N VAL A 237 -16.56 -4.84 4.17
CA VAL A 237 -16.14 -3.49 4.47
C VAL A 237 -14.90 -3.60 5.34
N ALA A 238 -13.74 -3.53 4.70
CA ALA A 238 -12.52 -3.22 5.41
C ALA A 238 -12.52 -1.71 5.71
N ARG A 239 -12.11 -1.31 6.89
CA ARG A 239 -11.80 0.07 7.29
C ARG A 239 -10.38 0.08 7.82
N ARG A 240 -9.65 1.17 7.61
CA ARG A 240 -8.37 1.36 8.29
C ARG A 240 -8.65 1.62 9.76
N HIS A 241 -7.88 1.00 10.65
CA HIS A 241 -7.93 1.37 12.05
C HIS A 241 -7.29 2.77 12.19
N TYR A 242 -8.09 3.80 12.47
CA TYR A 242 -7.61 5.17 12.61
C TYR A 242 -6.74 5.32 13.87
N GLY A 243 -5.43 5.12 13.70
CA GLY A 243 -4.37 5.59 14.61
C GLY A 243 -3.39 6.44 13.80
N ARG A 244 -3.11 7.66 14.25
CA ARG A 244 -2.40 8.73 13.51
C ARG A 244 -0.93 8.45 13.11
N HIS A 245 -0.41 7.23 13.25
CA HIS A 245 1.03 6.96 13.15
C HIS A 245 1.41 5.71 12.34
N TYR A 246 0.51 5.16 11.53
CA TYR A 246 0.87 3.99 10.71
C TYR A 246 1.38 4.43 9.34
N VAL A 247 2.71 4.41 9.18
CA VAL A 247 3.43 4.68 7.91
C VAL A 247 2.97 3.73 6.78
N PHE A 248 2.41 2.56 7.11
CA PHE A 248 2.01 1.51 6.18
C PHE A 248 0.49 1.34 6.08
N GLY A 249 -0.16 2.34 5.48
CA GLY A 249 -1.59 2.27 5.14
C GLY A 249 -1.91 1.44 3.89
N TYR A 250 -0.91 1.01 3.12
CA TYR A 250 -1.08 0.49 1.75
C TYR A 250 -0.71 -0.97 1.70
N TRP A 251 -1.74 -1.80 1.77
CA TRP A 251 -1.63 -3.21 1.55
C TRP A 251 -2.31 -3.47 0.21
N ALA A 252 -1.52 -3.70 -0.83
CA ALA A 252 -2.05 -4.49 -1.94
C ALA A 252 -2.37 -5.84 -1.32
N CYS A 253 -3.64 -6.20 -1.23
CA CYS A 253 -4.03 -7.44 -0.57
C CYS A 253 -4.92 -8.26 -1.49
N HIS A 254 -4.57 -9.53 -1.62
CA HIS A 254 -5.44 -10.48 -2.25
C HIS A 254 -6.46 -10.94 -1.21
N ILE A 255 -7.74 -10.60 -1.41
CA ILE A 255 -8.81 -11.02 -0.51
C ILE A 255 -9.53 -12.21 -1.13
N ALA A 256 -9.41 -13.37 -0.50
CA ALA A 256 -10.16 -14.57 -0.85
C ALA A 256 -11.31 -14.78 0.13
N PHE A 257 -12.46 -15.22 -0.39
CA PHE A 257 -13.64 -15.52 0.40
C PHE A 257 -13.96 -17.00 0.31
N GLN A 258 -13.95 -17.71 1.44
CA GLN A 258 -14.41 -19.08 1.55
C GLN A 258 -15.68 -19.12 2.39
N PHE A 259 -16.79 -19.54 1.80
CA PHE A 259 -18.06 -19.72 2.50
C PHE A 259 -18.21 -21.19 2.89
N GLU A 260 -18.29 -21.46 4.19
CA GLU A 260 -18.63 -22.77 4.74
C GLU A 260 -20.05 -22.68 5.33
N ILE A 261 -21.03 -23.23 4.61
CA ILE A 261 -22.42 -23.29 5.11
C ILE A 261 -22.58 -24.61 5.87
N ASP A 262 -22.76 -24.51 7.18
CA ASP A 262 -23.02 -25.67 8.02
C ASP A 262 -24.54 -25.83 8.18
N HIS A 263 -25.16 -26.41 7.15
CA HIS A 263 -26.60 -26.70 7.18
C HIS A 263 -26.92 -28.07 6.55
N PRO A 264 -27.62 -28.97 7.27
CA PRO A 264 -27.85 -30.35 6.83
C PRO A 264 -28.73 -30.49 5.57
N GLN A 265 -29.45 -29.44 5.17
CA GLN A 265 -30.33 -29.45 3.99
C GLN A 265 -29.80 -28.66 2.78
N VAL A 266 -28.61 -28.06 2.86
CA VAL A 266 -28.04 -27.35 1.70
C VAL A 266 -27.39 -28.36 0.78
N GLU A 267 -27.99 -28.61 -0.39
CA GLU A 267 -27.35 -29.38 -1.46
C GLU A 267 -26.05 -28.69 -1.87
N LYS A 268 -24.91 -29.37 -1.65
CA LYS A 268 -23.56 -28.89 -1.98
C LYS A 268 -23.39 -28.44 -3.45
N GLY A 269 -24.31 -28.83 -4.35
CA GLY A 269 -24.30 -28.48 -5.77
C GLY A 269 -24.85 -27.09 -6.13
N LEU A 270 -25.49 -26.36 -5.19
CA LEU A 270 -26.05 -25.02 -5.44
C LEU A 270 -25.08 -23.87 -5.12
N LEU A 271 -23.89 -24.18 -4.61
CA LEU A 271 -22.82 -23.23 -4.36
C LEU A 271 -21.78 -23.36 -5.47
N SER A 272 -21.72 -22.38 -6.38
CA SER A 272 -20.61 -22.34 -7.34
C SER A 272 -19.30 -22.00 -6.61
N PRO A 273 -18.16 -22.58 -6.99
CA PRO A 273 -16.90 -22.36 -6.30
C PRO A 273 -16.44 -20.90 -6.30
N ILE A 274 -15.64 -20.63 -5.29
CA ILE A 274 -14.94 -19.41 -4.90
C ILE A 274 -14.12 -18.84 -6.07
N PHE A 275 -14.22 -17.52 -6.31
CA PHE A 275 -13.26 -16.80 -7.14
C PHE A 275 -12.25 -16.07 -6.25
N SER A 276 -10.96 -16.34 -6.43
CA SER A 276 -9.87 -15.47 -6.00
C SER A 276 -9.87 -14.21 -6.88
N ARG A 277 -9.98 -13.01 -6.28
CA ARG A 277 -9.80 -11.75 -7.01
C ARG A 277 -8.75 -10.90 -6.32
N TYR A 278 -7.71 -10.54 -7.07
CA TYR A 278 -6.78 -9.48 -6.68
C TYR A 278 -7.58 -8.19 -6.46
N CYS A 279 -7.46 -7.64 -5.26
CA CYS A 279 -8.05 -6.36 -4.90
C CYS A 279 -6.89 -5.39 -4.68
N SER A 280 -6.56 -4.58 -5.70
CA SER A 280 -5.95 -3.28 -5.40
C SER A 280 -6.89 -2.55 -4.45
N SER A 281 -6.37 -1.82 -3.48
CA SER A 281 -7.15 -1.12 -2.45
C SER A 281 -7.95 0.04 -3.03
N ARG A 282 -8.87 -0.20 -3.98
CA ARG A 282 -9.82 0.77 -4.50
C ARG A 282 -10.52 1.49 -3.34
N SER A 283 -10.02 2.68 -3.05
CA SER A 283 -10.59 3.76 -2.23
C SER A 283 -11.62 3.30 -1.18
N LEU A 284 -11.11 2.91 -0.01
CA LEU A 284 -11.85 3.04 1.26
C LEU A 284 -11.77 4.48 1.82
N GLY A 285 -11.02 5.35 1.16
CA GLY A 285 -10.91 6.78 1.46
C GLY A 285 -12.06 7.57 0.86
N GLY A 286 -12.96 8.03 1.72
CA GLY A 286 -13.95 9.06 1.39
C GLY A 286 -15.29 8.90 2.09
N GLY A 287 -15.34 8.92 3.43
CA GLY A 287 -16.53 9.23 4.26
C GLY A 287 -17.82 8.41 4.10
N GLY A 288 -17.94 7.60 3.05
CA GLY A 288 -19.02 6.69 2.74
C GLY A 288 -18.39 5.36 2.42
N GLY A 289 -18.71 4.34 3.20
CA GLY A 289 -18.23 2.99 2.96
C GLY A 289 -18.53 2.59 1.52
N SER A 290 -17.49 2.30 0.73
CA SER A 290 -17.66 1.73 -0.60
C SER A 290 -18.24 0.32 -0.44
N HIS A 291 -19.55 0.19 -0.62
CA HIS A 291 -20.23 -1.10 -0.62
C HIS A 291 -19.99 -1.78 -1.96
N ARG A 292 -19.02 -2.71 -2.03
CA ARG A 292 -18.91 -3.61 -3.17
C ARG A 292 -19.63 -4.91 -2.88
N CYS A 293 -20.61 -5.21 -3.73
CA CYS A 293 -21.28 -6.51 -3.77
C CYS A 293 -20.31 -7.54 -4.35
N PHE A 294 -19.74 -8.37 -3.49
CA PHE A 294 -18.76 -9.37 -3.91
C PHE A 294 -19.47 -10.56 -4.57
N HIS A 295 -20.68 -10.94 -4.12
CA HIS A 295 -21.49 -11.99 -4.74
C HIS A 295 -23.01 -11.81 -4.58
N THR A 296 -23.76 -12.40 -5.52
CA THR A 296 -25.21 -12.56 -5.46
C THR A 296 -25.51 -14.06 -5.35
N PHE A 297 -26.06 -14.53 -4.23
CA PHE A 297 -26.45 -15.94 -4.09
C PHE A 297 -27.66 -16.22 -4.97
N LYS A 298 -27.48 -16.81 -6.15
CA LYS A 298 -28.59 -17.12 -7.06
C LYS A 298 -29.32 -18.37 -6.59
N LYS A 299 -30.45 -18.18 -5.91
CA LYS A 299 -31.51 -19.19 -5.74
C LYS A 299 -31.03 -20.55 -5.20
N ALA A 300 -30.08 -20.56 -4.25
CA ALA A 300 -29.90 -21.73 -3.39
C ALA A 300 -31.17 -21.85 -2.53
N GLY A 301 -31.80 -23.03 -2.54
CA GLY A 301 -33.06 -23.28 -1.85
C GLY A 301 -33.06 -22.72 -0.43
N TYR A 302 -34.17 -22.11 -0.05
CA TYR A 302 -34.50 -21.55 1.27
C TYR A 302 -33.62 -22.09 2.40
N VAL A 303 -32.57 -21.35 2.77
CA VAL A 303 -31.95 -21.49 4.08
C VAL A 303 -32.93 -20.80 5.03
N ASN A 304 -33.94 -21.52 5.51
CA ASN A 304 -34.94 -20.95 6.40
C ASN A 304 -34.38 -20.72 7.81
N GLU A 305 -33.39 -21.51 8.23
CA GLU A 305 -32.65 -21.35 9.48
C GLU A 305 -31.28 -22.01 9.28
N GLY A 306 -30.18 -21.26 9.26
CA GLY A 306 -28.87 -21.88 9.06
C GLY A 306 -27.72 -20.99 9.52
N CYS A 307 -26.66 -21.64 10.00
CA CYS A 307 -25.42 -20.98 10.32
C CYS A 307 -24.50 -21.01 9.10
N ALA A 308 -23.99 -19.86 8.68
CA ALA A 308 -22.95 -19.79 7.66
C ALA A 308 -21.68 -19.22 8.28
N THR A 309 -20.55 -19.90 8.11
CA THR A 309 -19.24 -19.36 8.45
C THR A 309 -18.63 -18.76 7.20
N VAL A 310 -18.35 -17.45 7.23
CA VAL A 310 -17.61 -16.76 6.18
C VAL A 310 -16.17 -16.66 6.64
N LYS A 311 -15.27 -17.33 5.92
CA LYS A 311 -13.84 -17.17 6.05
C LYS A 311 -13.37 -16.13 5.04
N VAL A 312 -12.86 -15.02 5.55
CA VAL A 312 -12.19 -14.00 4.75
C VAL A 312 -10.69 -14.20 4.94
N THR A 313 -9.96 -14.52 3.89
CA THR A 313 -8.51 -14.55 3.90
C THR A 313 -8.00 -13.27 3.24
N ILE A 314 -7.21 -12.49 3.96
CA ILE A 314 -6.58 -11.27 3.43
C ILE A 314 -5.08 -11.55 3.33
N ASP A 315 -4.57 -11.73 2.12
CA ASP A 315 -3.16 -11.98 1.82
C ASP A 315 -2.49 -10.65 1.45
N PRO A 316 -1.68 -10.04 2.33
CA PRO A 316 -0.82 -8.92 1.97
C PRO A 316 0.11 -9.28 0.81
N ASP A 317 0.35 -8.34 -0.09
CA ASP A 317 1.50 -8.33 -0.96
C ASP A 317 2.58 -7.43 -0.32
N PRO A 318 3.58 -8.02 0.34
CA PRO A 318 4.59 -7.28 1.08
C PRO A 318 5.41 -6.38 0.14
N LEU A 319 5.70 -6.86 -1.06
CA LEU A 319 6.56 -6.14 -1.99
C LEU A 319 5.81 -5.00 -2.64
N ALA A 320 4.55 -5.18 -3.04
CA ALA A 320 3.72 -4.08 -3.52
C ALA A 320 3.50 -3.03 -2.43
N SER A 321 3.26 -3.46 -1.18
CA SER A 321 3.13 -2.56 -0.03
C SER A 321 4.40 -1.75 0.20
N LEU A 322 5.56 -2.41 0.07
CA LEU A 322 6.84 -1.74 0.19
C LEU A 322 7.14 -0.83 -1.00
N CYS A 323 6.83 -1.24 -2.23
CA CYS A 323 6.93 -0.38 -3.41
C CYS A 323 6.04 0.85 -3.28
N CYS A 324 4.83 0.73 -2.72
CA CYS A 324 3.96 1.86 -2.43
C CYS A 324 4.58 2.77 -1.35
N ALA A 325 5.10 2.21 -0.25
CA ALA A 325 5.75 2.99 0.80
C ALA A 325 7.01 3.70 0.28
N ALA A 326 7.84 3.00 -0.49
CA ALA A 326 9.01 3.55 -1.14
C ALA A 326 8.64 4.62 -2.16
N ALA A 327 7.59 4.41 -2.94
CA ALA A 327 7.08 5.42 -3.87
C ALA A 327 6.56 6.65 -3.15
N VAL A 328 5.90 6.51 -2.00
CA VAL A 328 5.47 7.64 -1.16
C VAL A 328 6.67 8.44 -0.67
N LEU A 329 7.75 7.76 -0.26
CA LEU A 329 8.99 8.41 0.17
C LEU A 329 9.72 9.07 -1.00
N ASP A 330 9.85 8.35 -2.12
CA ASP A 330 10.50 8.83 -3.35
C ASP A 330 9.69 9.94 -4.03
N PHE A 331 8.38 10.01 -3.80
CA PHE A 331 7.51 11.06 -4.33
C PHE A 331 8.03 12.46 -3.97
N THR A 332 8.56 12.61 -2.75
CA THR A 332 9.12 13.90 -2.28
C THR A 332 10.34 14.36 -3.09
N VAL A 333 11.10 13.44 -3.67
CA VAL A 333 12.35 13.72 -4.40
C VAL A 333 12.14 13.65 -5.92
N HIS A 334 11.34 12.70 -6.38
CA HIS A 334 11.22 12.28 -7.78
C HIS A 334 9.78 11.99 -8.21
N ALA A 335 8.80 12.82 -7.81
CA ALA A 335 7.39 12.66 -8.15
C ALA A 335 7.09 12.31 -9.63
N GLN A 336 7.84 12.87 -10.58
CA GLN A 336 7.68 12.57 -12.01
C GLN A 336 7.86 11.09 -12.34
N ASN A 337 8.84 10.44 -11.71
CA ASN A 337 9.08 9.01 -11.90
C ASN A 337 7.89 8.23 -11.36
N VAL A 338 7.40 8.54 -10.16
CA VAL A 338 6.23 7.87 -9.57
C VAL A 338 5.01 7.97 -10.48
N PHE A 339 4.74 9.15 -11.07
CA PHE A 339 3.65 9.34 -12.01
C PHE A 339 3.78 8.52 -13.29
N GLN A 340 4.99 8.20 -13.75
CA GLN A 340 5.20 7.40 -14.97
C GLN A 340 5.12 5.90 -14.67
N VAL A 341 5.69 5.49 -13.54
CA VAL A 341 5.93 4.10 -13.18
C VAL A 341 4.67 3.34 -12.79
N PHE A 342 3.87 3.90 -11.87
CA PHE A 342 2.77 3.16 -11.24
C PHE A 342 1.50 3.21 -12.08
N ASP A 343 0.70 2.15 -12.06
CA ASP A 343 -0.62 2.23 -12.68
C ASP A 343 -1.53 3.25 -11.99
N GLN A 344 -2.63 3.59 -12.66
CA GLN A 344 -3.59 4.59 -12.20
C GLN A 344 -4.17 4.28 -10.80
N GLU A 345 -4.41 3.00 -10.50
CA GLU A 345 -5.02 2.59 -9.23
C GLU A 345 -4.04 2.77 -8.07
N VAL A 346 -2.79 2.33 -8.24
CA VAL A 346 -1.73 2.49 -7.23
C VAL A 346 -1.34 3.96 -7.05
N LEU A 347 -1.24 4.71 -8.14
CA LEU A 347 -0.93 6.13 -8.07
C LEU A 347 -1.97 6.90 -7.26
N ARG A 348 -3.26 6.62 -7.48
CA ARG A 348 -4.35 7.22 -6.69
C ARG A 348 -4.20 6.94 -5.20
N ASP A 349 -3.86 5.70 -4.86
CA ASP A 349 -3.68 5.28 -3.47
C ASP A 349 -2.45 5.97 -2.84
N ILE A 350 -1.34 6.10 -3.58
CA ILE A 350 -0.17 6.87 -3.16
C ILE A 350 -0.58 8.31 -2.87
N LEU A 351 -1.25 9.00 -3.81
CA LEU A 351 -1.60 10.42 -3.68
C LEU A 351 -2.61 10.73 -2.57
N GLN A 352 -3.50 9.78 -2.26
CA GLN A 352 -4.44 9.90 -1.14
C GLN A 352 -3.79 9.60 0.21
N CYS A 353 -2.47 9.43 0.26
CA CYS A 353 -1.77 9.09 1.48
C CYS A 353 -1.68 10.24 2.47
N ASP A 354 -2.21 10.02 3.68
CA ASP A 354 -2.04 10.95 4.81
C ASP A 354 -0.57 11.07 5.26
N ASN A 355 0.26 10.05 4.97
CA ASN A 355 1.71 10.06 5.23
C ASN A 355 2.52 10.48 3.99
N LEU A 356 1.89 11.00 2.94
CA LEU A 356 2.66 11.59 1.86
C LEU A 356 3.47 12.71 2.49
N ALA A 357 4.79 12.54 2.57
CA ALA A 357 5.72 13.42 3.28
C ALA A 357 5.90 14.79 2.60
N MET A 358 4.89 15.21 1.84
CA MET A 358 4.73 16.58 1.41
C MET A 358 3.90 17.28 2.47
N ASP A 359 4.59 18.10 3.24
CA ASP A 359 3.97 18.96 4.25
C ASP A 359 2.89 19.87 3.63
N HIS A 360 2.93 20.08 2.30
CA HIS A 360 2.04 20.96 1.56
C HIS A 360 1.57 20.36 0.22
N GLU A 361 0.25 20.31 0.00
CA GLU A 361 -0.41 19.98 -1.28
C GLU A 361 0.04 20.89 -2.45
N ASP A 362 0.63 22.03 -2.11
CA ASP A 362 1.33 22.93 -3.01
C ASP A 362 2.43 22.23 -3.84
N ASP A 363 3.18 21.32 -3.25
CA ASP A 363 4.24 20.60 -3.95
C ASP A 363 3.67 19.47 -4.83
N LEU A 364 2.49 18.93 -4.44
CA LEU A 364 1.75 17.97 -5.26
C LEU A 364 1.31 18.63 -6.55
N LEU A 365 0.76 19.83 -6.42
CA LEU A 365 0.30 20.61 -7.56
C LEU A 365 1.46 20.93 -8.50
N ASP A 366 2.61 21.34 -7.97
CA ASP A 366 3.80 21.62 -8.79
C ASP A 366 4.29 20.36 -9.53
N ALA A 367 4.26 19.20 -8.86
CA ALA A 367 4.61 17.92 -9.47
C ALA A 367 3.62 17.52 -10.58
N LEU A 368 2.31 17.70 -10.36
CA LEU A 368 1.27 17.45 -11.35
C LEU A 368 1.37 18.40 -12.53
N VAL A 369 1.63 19.69 -12.31
CA VAL A 369 1.85 20.68 -13.38
C VAL A 369 3.00 20.24 -14.28
N LYS A 370 4.12 19.81 -13.68
CA LYS A 370 5.27 19.31 -14.45
C LYS A 370 4.95 18.01 -15.19
N PHE A 371 4.24 17.08 -14.55
CA PHE A 371 3.82 15.83 -15.19
C PHE A 371 2.89 16.11 -16.39
N GLY A 372 1.85 16.92 -16.21
CA GLY A 372 0.93 17.33 -17.27
C GLY A 372 1.60 18.13 -18.39
N GLY A 373 2.70 18.86 -18.11
CA GLY A 373 3.50 19.53 -19.12
C GLY A 373 4.26 18.57 -20.06
N ASN A 374 4.50 17.33 -19.62
CA ASN A 374 5.13 16.28 -20.41
C ASN A 374 4.11 15.38 -21.13
N VAL A 375 2.80 15.54 -20.87
CA VAL A 375 1.75 14.77 -21.54
C VAL A 375 1.50 15.37 -22.92
N GLU A 376 1.76 14.59 -23.96
CA GLU A 376 1.46 15.02 -25.33
C GLU A 376 -0.06 15.18 -25.52
N PRO A 377 -0.53 16.18 -26.29
CA PRO A 377 -1.96 16.47 -26.45
C PRO A 377 -2.81 15.30 -26.96
N ASP A 378 -2.18 14.34 -27.65
CA ASP A 378 -2.79 13.20 -28.32
C ASP A 378 -2.59 11.87 -27.54
N ASP A 379 -1.89 11.90 -26.40
CA ASP A 379 -1.72 10.73 -25.53
C ASP A 379 -2.88 10.62 -24.52
N ASP A 380 -4.00 10.08 -24.99
CA ASP A 380 -5.21 9.87 -24.19
C ASP A 380 -4.95 9.06 -22.91
N ALA A 381 -4.01 8.10 -22.93
CA ALA A 381 -3.72 7.25 -21.79
C ALA A 381 -2.98 8.02 -20.69
N ALA A 382 -1.95 8.78 -21.06
CA ALA A 382 -1.23 9.65 -20.13
C ALA A 382 -2.12 10.78 -19.61
N PHE A 383 -2.97 11.37 -20.44
CA PHE A 383 -3.92 12.39 -20.02
C PHE A 383 -4.98 11.83 -19.06
N THR A 384 -5.50 10.62 -19.30
CA THR A 384 -6.41 9.94 -18.35
C THR A 384 -5.74 9.72 -17.00
N LYS A 385 -4.46 9.33 -16.99
CA LYS A 385 -3.69 9.16 -15.75
C LYS A 385 -3.51 10.49 -15.01
N PHE A 386 -3.27 11.57 -15.75
CA PHE A 386 -3.22 12.93 -15.20
C PHE A 386 -4.57 13.36 -14.59
N GLU A 387 -5.70 13.14 -15.28
CA GLU A 387 -7.04 13.45 -14.78
C GLU A 387 -7.34 12.79 -13.43
N GLU A 388 -7.02 11.49 -13.32
CA GLU A 388 -7.25 10.76 -12.08
C GLU A 388 -6.36 11.25 -10.95
N ALA A 389 -5.10 11.57 -11.25
CA ALA A 389 -4.18 12.12 -10.27
C ALA A 389 -4.65 13.50 -9.77
N VAL A 390 -5.11 14.36 -10.68
CA VAL A 390 -5.70 15.66 -10.35
C VAL A 390 -6.95 15.51 -9.49
N ALA A 391 -7.78 14.49 -9.73
CA ALA A 391 -8.98 14.23 -8.94
C ALA A 391 -8.69 13.87 -7.46
N THR A 392 -7.43 13.51 -7.13
CA THR A 392 -7.01 13.25 -5.74
C THR A 392 -6.53 14.48 -4.99
N LEU A 393 -6.29 15.59 -5.69
CA LEU A 393 -5.71 16.80 -5.11
C LEU A 393 -6.68 17.47 -4.12
N ARG A 394 -6.18 17.79 -2.92
CA ARG A 394 -6.97 18.47 -1.88
C ARG A 394 -6.78 19.98 -1.99
N LEU A 395 -7.48 20.60 -2.95
CA LEU A 395 -7.36 22.02 -3.27
C LEU A 395 -7.57 22.95 -2.07
N GLU A 396 -8.33 22.53 -1.05
CA GLU A 396 -8.51 23.28 0.19
C GLU A 396 -7.20 23.55 0.96
N HIS A 397 -6.18 22.73 0.73
CA HIS A 397 -4.85 22.83 1.34
C HIS A 397 -3.80 23.45 0.40
N VAL A 398 -4.17 23.75 -0.84
CA VAL A 398 -3.31 24.46 -1.80
C VAL A 398 -3.43 25.97 -1.57
N SER A 399 -2.29 26.66 -1.53
CA SER A 399 -2.26 28.11 -1.44
C SER A 399 -2.83 28.75 -2.72
N PHE A 400 -3.73 29.72 -2.53
CA PHE A 400 -4.39 30.38 -3.65
C PHE A 400 -3.41 30.99 -4.68
N PRO A 401 -2.28 31.62 -4.29
CA PRO A 401 -1.27 32.08 -5.25
C PRO A 401 -0.67 30.96 -6.09
N LYS A 402 -0.29 29.82 -5.48
CA LYS A 402 0.24 28.66 -6.24
C LYS A 402 -0.82 28.13 -7.20
N LEU A 403 -2.07 28.02 -6.76
CA LEU A 403 -3.17 27.56 -7.61
C LEU A 403 -3.33 28.43 -8.87
N VAL A 404 -3.31 29.76 -8.73
CA VAL A 404 -3.42 30.69 -9.86
C VAL A 404 -2.22 30.54 -10.82
N ILE A 405 -1.01 30.41 -10.29
CA ILE A 405 0.21 30.25 -11.09
C ILE A 405 0.15 28.91 -11.86
N ALA A 406 -0.19 27.81 -11.18
CA ALA A 406 -0.30 26.48 -11.75
C ALA A 406 -1.32 26.43 -12.90
N VAL A 407 -2.51 27.01 -12.70
CA VAL A 407 -3.56 27.04 -13.74
C VAL A 407 -3.12 27.87 -14.94
N ARG A 408 -2.49 29.03 -14.73
CA ARG A 408 -2.00 29.86 -15.84
C ARG A 408 -0.86 29.19 -16.60
N GLY A 409 0.00 28.45 -15.91
CA GLY A 409 1.19 27.83 -16.47
C GLY A 409 0.97 26.45 -17.11
N SER A 410 -0.14 25.76 -16.82
CA SER A 410 -0.39 24.40 -17.28
C SER A 410 -1.61 24.30 -18.20
N GLN A 411 -1.37 24.05 -19.49
CA GLN A 411 -2.46 23.73 -20.43
C GLN A 411 -3.20 22.44 -20.06
N ALA A 412 -2.50 21.45 -19.48
CA ALA A 412 -3.12 20.21 -19.03
C ALA A 412 -4.15 20.48 -17.92
N LEU A 413 -3.84 21.32 -16.93
CA LEU A 413 -4.81 21.70 -15.90
C LEU A 413 -5.98 22.51 -16.46
N GLN A 414 -5.73 23.43 -17.40
CA GLN A 414 -6.80 24.21 -18.05
C GLN A 414 -7.78 23.33 -18.82
N ARG A 415 -7.27 22.26 -19.44
CA ARG A 415 -8.08 21.28 -20.19
C ARG A 415 -8.76 20.26 -19.30
N SER A 416 -8.38 20.16 -18.04
CA SER A 416 -8.79 19.08 -17.14
C SER A 416 -10.21 19.23 -16.59
N PRO A 417 -11.16 18.35 -16.95
CA PRO A 417 -12.48 18.35 -16.33
C PRO A 417 -12.41 18.02 -14.82
N ALA A 418 -11.54 17.11 -14.39
CA ALA A 418 -11.37 16.77 -12.98
C ALA A 418 -10.91 17.98 -12.17
N PHE A 419 -9.96 18.76 -12.70
CA PHE A 419 -9.51 20.00 -12.08
C PHE A 419 -10.64 21.02 -11.93
N SER A 420 -11.44 21.20 -12.98
CA SER A 420 -12.59 22.13 -12.98
C SER A 420 -13.60 21.76 -11.89
N VAL A 421 -13.94 20.46 -11.78
CA VAL A 421 -14.82 19.94 -10.72
C VAL A 421 -14.23 20.19 -9.33
N ALA A 422 -12.93 19.95 -9.16
CA ALA A 422 -12.25 20.20 -7.90
C ALA A 422 -12.26 21.70 -7.54
N LEU A 423 -12.03 22.58 -8.52
CA LEU A 423 -12.03 24.04 -8.35
C LEU A 423 -13.41 24.56 -7.94
N ASP A 424 -14.49 24.03 -8.52
CA ASP A 424 -15.85 24.40 -8.15
C ASP A 424 -16.19 23.97 -6.72
N LYS A 425 -15.72 22.79 -6.28
CA LYS A 425 -15.83 22.38 -4.86
C LYS A 425 -15.08 23.34 -3.94
N PHE A 426 -13.84 23.69 -4.30
CA PHE A 426 -13.04 24.66 -3.54
C PHE A 426 -13.73 26.02 -3.43
N ARG A 427 -14.32 26.51 -4.53
CA ARG A 427 -15.13 27.75 -4.56
C ARG A 427 -16.32 27.67 -3.61
N ALA A 428 -17.07 26.56 -3.63
CA ALA A 428 -18.21 26.36 -2.75
C ALA A 428 -17.81 26.37 -1.27
N ILE A 429 -16.71 25.71 -0.91
CA ILE A 429 -16.17 25.71 0.46
C ILE A 429 -15.77 27.12 0.91
N LYS A 430 -15.03 27.86 0.07
CA LYS A 430 -14.64 29.25 0.39
C LYS A 430 -15.86 30.17 0.49
N ALA A 431 -16.85 30.01 -0.38
CA ALA A 431 -18.10 30.78 -0.32
C ALA A 431 -18.86 30.51 0.98
N ALA A 432 -18.92 29.27 1.46
CA ALA A 432 -19.52 28.92 2.74
C ALA A 432 -18.77 29.55 3.92
N LEU A 433 -17.43 29.44 3.94
CA LEU A 433 -16.59 30.02 4.99
C LEU A 433 -16.67 31.55 5.07
N HIS A 434 -16.78 32.23 3.92
CA HIS A 434 -16.94 33.69 3.88
C HIS A 434 -18.40 34.14 4.07
N GLY A 435 -19.37 33.28 3.76
CA GLY A 435 -20.80 33.54 3.88
C GLY A 435 -21.31 33.59 5.33
N GLU A 436 -20.67 32.87 6.25
CA GLU A 436 -21.02 32.90 7.68
C GLU A 436 -20.47 34.14 8.43
N GLY A 437 -19.55 34.90 7.84
CA GLY A 437 -18.97 36.13 8.42
C GLY A 437 -19.61 37.44 7.98
N LEU A 438 -20.61 37.41 7.09
CA LEU A 438 -21.23 38.60 6.49
C LEU A 438 -22.66 38.90 6.97
N LEU A 439 -23.01 38.42 8.18
CA LEU A 439 -24.09 38.99 8.99
C LEU A 439 -23.48 39.95 10.03
N ARG A 440 -23.47 41.25 9.67
CA ARG A 440 -23.16 42.45 10.48
C ARG A 440 -21.68 42.86 10.58
N VAL A 441 -21.16 43.42 9.50
CA VAL A 441 -20.30 44.61 9.62
C VAL A 441 -21.05 45.77 8.97
N ALA A 442 -21.53 46.69 9.80
CA ALA A 442 -22.19 47.91 9.35
C ALA A 442 -21.20 48.73 8.51
N VAL A 443 -21.58 49.03 7.27
CA VAL A 443 -20.86 49.96 6.41
C VAL A 443 -21.00 51.37 7.01
N PRO A 444 -19.90 52.11 7.28
CA PRO A 444 -19.99 53.49 7.73
C PRO A 444 -20.56 54.39 6.62
N PRO A 445 -21.26 55.48 6.96
CA PRO A 445 -22.06 56.29 6.02
C PRO A 445 -21.25 57.16 5.03
N GLN A 446 -20.01 56.81 4.69
CA GLN A 446 -19.17 57.58 3.76
C GLN A 446 -19.22 57.09 2.29
N GLN A 447 -19.87 55.97 1.98
CA GLN A 447 -19.97 55.47 0.59
C GLN A 447 -21.25 55.87 -0.16
N GLN A 448 -22.16 56.63 0.45
CA GLN A 448 -23.34 57.18 -0.24
C GLN A 448 -23.06 58.49 -1.01
N GLU A 449 -21.95 59.18 -0.74
CA GLU A 449 -21.61 60.42 -1.45
C GLU A 449 -20.90 60.19 -2.79
N GLU A 450 -20.13 59.10 -2.94
CA GLU A 450 -19.46 58.78 -4.22
C GLU A 450 -20.43 58.30 -5.31
N GLN A 451 -21.56 57.68 -4.95
CA GLN A 451 -22.57 57.27 -5.91
C GLN A 451 -23.39 58.45 -6.46
N ALA A 452 -23.49 59.56 -5.72
CA ALA A 452 -24.12 60.79 -6.20
C ALA A 452 -23.25 61.56 -7.21
N ALA A 453 -21.91 61.51 -7.04
CA ALA A 453 -20.96 62.20 -7.94
C ALA A 453 -20.90 61.56 -9.34
N VAL A 454 -21.03 60.23 -9.44
CA VAL A 454 -21.00 59.51 -10.72
C VAL A 454 -22.29 59.74 -11.54
N GLN A 455 -23.42 59.97 -10.87
CA GLN A 455 -24.70 60.21 -11.55
C GLN A 455 -24.83 61.63 -12.11
N CYS A 456 -24.10 62.60 -11.54
CA CYS A 456 -24.07 63.98 -12.04
C CYS A 456 -23.20 64.17 -13.31
N TYR A 457 -22.28 63.23 -13.58
CA TYR A 457 -21.41 63.30 -14.76
C TYR A 457 -22.09 62.76 -16.05
N ARG A 458 -23.14 61.95 -15.92
CA ARG A 458 -23.88 61.37 -17.07
C ARG A 458 -24.90 62.32 -17.71
N THR A 459 -25.32 63.39 -17.04
CA THR A 459 -26.36 64.31 -17.54
C THR A 459 -25.84 65.49 -18.36
N ARG A 460 -24.51 65.66 -18.51
CA ARG A 460 -23.92 66.83 -19.20
C ARG A 460 -23.38 66.59 -20.61
N ARG A 461 -23.50 65.38 -21.16
CA ARG A 461 -22.91 65.02 -22.47
C ARG A 461 -23.94 64.66 -23.55
N GLY A 462 -25.09 65.32 -23.52
CA GLY A 462 -26.14 65.19 -24.52
C GLY A 462 -26.51 66.54 -25.13
N LYS A 463 -25.63 67.13 -25.94
CA LYS A 463 -25.94 68.12 -26.99
C LYS A 463 -24.66 68.45 -27.77
N GLU A 464 -24.85 68.64 -29.08
CA GLU A 464 -23.82 68.89 -30.13
C GLU A 464 -23.06 67.63 -30.55
N GLY A 465 -22.88 67.26 -31.81
CA GLY A 465 -23.15 67.87 -33.11
C GLY A 465 -22.41 67.02 -34.15
N LYS A 466 -22.94 66.94 -35.37
CA LYS A 466 -22.51 66.07 -36.49
C LYS A 466 -21.03 66.25 -36.87
N GLU A 467 -20.34 65.14 -37.20
CA GLU A 467 -19.50 64.96 -38.42
C GLU A 467 -18.96 63.51 -38.52
N SER A 468 -18.73 63.05 -39.75
CA SER A 468 -18.42 61.67 -40.17
C SER A 468 -16.89 61.44 -40.37
N PRO A 469 -16.42 60.29 -40.90
CA PRO A 469 -15.79 59.21 -40.15
C PRO A 469 -14.27 59.06 -40.40
N GLY A 470 -13.53 58.50 -39.44
CA GLY A 470 -12.14 58.08 -39.67
C GLY A 470 -11.44 57.50 -38.45
N GLN A 471 -11.07 56.22 -38.59
CA GLN A 471 -9.96 55.50 -37.94
C GLN A 471 -10.01 55.12 -36.45
N GLU A 472 -9.59 53.87 -36.24
CA GLU A 472 -9.34 53.15 -35.01
C GLU A 472 -8.39 53.87 -34.05
N LEU A 473 -8.61 53.72 -32.74
CA LEU A 473 -7.56 53.32 -31.79
C LEU A 473 -8.18 52.96 -30.43
N ALA A 474 -7.74 51.80 -29.92
CA ALA A 474 -8.07 51.29 -28.61
C ALA A 474 -7.61 52.25 -27.51
N HIS A 475 -8.52 52.64 -26.62
CA HIS A 475 -8.17 53.33 -25.39
C HIS A 475 -8.36 52.40 -24.18
N GLY A 476 -7.25 52.17 -23.50
CA GLY A 476 -7.15 51.43 -22.26
C GLY A 476 -7.85 52.11 -21.08
N LEU A 477 -8.12 51.29 -20.07
CA LEU A 477 -8.66 51.72 -18.79
C LEU A 477 -7.71 52.68 -18.06
N PRO A 478 -8.23 53.63 -17.26
CA PRO A 478 -7.39 54.57 -16.52
C PRO A 478 -6.54 53.86 -15.46
N THR A 479 -5.25 54.17 -15.43
CA THR A 479 -4.22 53.60 -14.55
C THR A 479 -4.58 53.65 -13.06
N GLY A 480 -5.39 54.62 -12.63
CA GLY A 480 -5.85 54.73 -11.23
C GLY A 480 -6.91 53.70 -10.81
N VAL A 481 -7.70 53.15 -11.75
CA VAL A 481 -8.67 52.07 -11.47
C VAL A 481 -7.93 50.73 -11.32
N VAL A 482 -6.84 50.56 -12.07
CA VAL A 482 -5.98 49.37 -12.00
C VAL A 482 -5.23 49.32 -10.66
N GLU A 483 -4.69 50.43 -10.17
CA GLU A 483 -4.00 50.48 -8.86
C GLU A 483 -4.96 50.28 -7.66
N ALA A 484 -6.19 50.81 -7.74
CA ALA A 484 -7.20 50.59 -6.70
C ALA A 484 -7.72 49.13 -6.69
N LEU A 485 -7.81 48.49 -7.86
CA LEU A 485 -8.20 47.08 -7.98
C LEU A 485 -7.09 46.11 -7.57
N ILE A 486 -5.82 46.42 -7.87
CA ILE A 486 -4.64 45.64 -7.42
C ILE A 486 -4.53 45.65 -5.89
N ARG A 487 -4.81 46.78 -5.22
CA ARG A 487 -4.82 46.85 -3.74
C ARG A 487 -5.93 46.04 -3.07
N SER A 488 -6.98 45.63 -3.82
CA SER A 488 -8.15 44.94 -3.24
C SER A 488 -8.04 43.41 -3.19
N GLY A 489 -7.01 42.81 -3.82
CA GLY A 489 -6.84 41.35 -3.87
C GLY A 489 -7.92 40.59 -4.67
N ARG A 490 -8.86 41.29 -5.33
CA ARG A 490 -10.04 40.69 -6.00
C ARG A 490 -9.82 40.28 -7.46
N ASN A 491 -8.68 40.61 -8.07
CA ASN A 491 -8.46 40.39 -9.51
C ASN A 491 -8.08 38.95 -9.88
N ASP A 492 -7.38 38.22 -9.01
CA ASP A 492 -6.97 36.85 -9.33
C ASP A 492 -8.16 35.87 -9.39
N LEU A 493 -9.22 36.15 -8.62
CA LEU A 493 -10.48 35.40 -8.69
C LEU A 493 -11.23 35.67 -10.01
N LEU A 494 -11.19 36.91 -10.52
CA LEU A 494 -11.83 37.30 -11.79
C LEU A 494 -11.12 36.72 -13.02
N ILE A 495 -9.81 36.48 -12.93
CA ILE A 495 -9.05 35.82 -14.00
C ILE A 495 -9.38 34.33 -14.07
N LEU A 496 -9.46 33.64 -12.91
CA LEU A 496 -9.95 32.25 -12.82
C LEU A 496 -11.43 32.07 -13.19
N LEU A 497 -12.23 33.13 -13.17
CA LEU A 497 -13.64 33.11 -13.59
C LEU A 497 -13.81 33.37 -15.10
N ARG A 498 -12.74 33.76 -15.81
CA ARG A 498 -12.78 34.07 -17.26
C ARG A 498 -12.05 33.05 -18.13
N SER A 499 -11.07 32.32 -17.58
CA SER A 499 -10.47 31.11 -18.16
C SER A 499 -11.30 29.90 -17.78
#